data_AF-A0A536SUH8-F1
#
_entry.id   AF-A0A536SUH8-F1
#
_cell.length_a   1.000
_cell.length_b   1.000
_cell.length_c   1.000
_cell.angle_alpha   90.00
_cell.angle_beta   90.00
_cell.angle_gamma   90.00
#
_symmetry.space_group_name_H-M   'P 1'
#
loop_
_entity.id
_entity.type
_entity.pdbx_description
1 polymer ?
#
loop_
_entity_poly.entity_id
_entity_poly.type
_entity_poly.pdbx_seq_one_letter_code
_entity_poly.pdbx_strand_id
1 'polypeptide(L)'
;MLNAVDAMSGRGSLSVIIRRTTRAELQAGGRRSKDGHTVHPPNARTLQWLRSGGVLGDDVVMVIISDSGPGILVEDAERIFEPFYTTKEPGKGTGLGLAIVARAIDNLGGTIWVTRARGGGAAFRILVPVLAVDSRSSQPRALPSVQDLAL
;
A
#
# COMPACT_ATOMS: atom_id res chain seq x y z
N MET A 1 15.14 -1.20 8.64
CA MET A 1 14.28 -0.36 9.48
C MET A 1 13.86 -1.19 10.70
N LEU A 2 13.56 -0.59 11.86
CA LEU A 2 12.90 -1.33 12.95
C LEU A 2 11.52 -1.85 12.51
N ASN A 3 11.09 -3.02 12.99
CA ASN A 3 9.69 -3.43 12.80
C ASN A 3 8.79 -2.66 13.81
N ALA A 4 7.48 -2.69 13.63
CA ALA A 4 6.56 -1.94 14.48
C ALA A 4 6.65 -2.34 15.96
N VAL A 5 6.79 -3.63 16.27
CA VAL A 5 6.86 -4.13 17.66
C VAL A 5 8.10 -3.60 18.38
N ASP A 6 9.26 -3.70 17.74
CA ASP A 6 10.52 -3.18 18.25
C ASP A 6 10.45 -1.66 18.37
N ALA A 7 9.87 -0.98 17.37
CA ALA A 7 9.78 0.48 17.33
C ALA A 7 8.94 1.03 18.49
N MET A 8 7.89 0.30 18.89
CA MET A 8 7.06 0.62 20.04
C MET A 8 7.61 0.08 21.36
N SER A 9 8.81 -0.53 21.39
CA SER A 9 9.36 -1.19 22.58
C SER A 9 8.41 -2.22 23.22
N GLY A 10 7.63 -2.92 22.39
CA GLY A 10 6.61 -3.89 22.83
C GLY A 10 5.37 -3.28 23.50
N ARG A 11 5.27 -1.94 23.59
CA ARG A 11 4.13 -1.22 24.18
C ARG A 11 3.66 -0.12 23.23
N GLY A 12 2.56 -0.36 22.53
CA GLY A 12 1.99 0.60 21.60
C GLY A 12 0.76 0.02 20.91
N SER A 13 0.24 0.74 19.93
CA SER A 13 -0.92 0.32 19.16
C SER A 13 -0.57 0.21 17.68
N LEU A 14 -1.15 -0.81 17.04
CA LEU A 14 -1.20 -0.93 15.59
C LEU A 14 -2.66 -0.75 15.16
N SER A 15 -2.88 0.02 14.11
CA SER A 15 -4.19 0.18 13.49
C SER A 15 -4.11 -0.11 12.01
N VAL A 16 -5.15 -0.75 11.49
CA VAL A 16 -5.31 -1.03 10.06
C VAL A 16 -6.65 -0.47 9.62
N ILE A 17 -6.61 0.40 8.63
CA ILE A 17 -7.81 0.99 8.02
C ILE A 17 -7.81 0.56 6.56
N ILE A 18 -8.91 -0.04 6.12
CA ILE A 18 -9.14 -0.40 4.72
C ILE A 18 -10.38 0.34 4.27
N ARG A 19 -10.28 1.03 3.12
CA ARG A 19 -11.46 1.64 2.49
C ARG A 19 -11.39 1.53 0.97
N ARG A 20 -12.55 1.39 0.36
CA ARG A 20 -12.74 1.58 -1.07
C ARG A 20 -12.93 3.08 -1.35
N THR A 21 -12.39 3.56 -2.45
CA THR A 21 -12.46 4.97 -2.88
C THR A 21 -12.24 5.02 -4.38
N THR A 22 -12.38 6.20 -4.98
CA THR A 22 -12.06 6.39 -6.41
C THR A 22 -10.75 7.14 -6.59
N ARG A 23 -10.15 6.97 -7.77
CA ARG A 23 -8.99 7.76 -8.19
C ARG A 23 -9.27 9.27 -8.18
N ALA A 24 -10.48 9.68 -8.59
CA ALA A 24 -10.90 11.07 -8.59
C ALA A 24 -10.95 11.66 -7.17
N GLU A 25 -11.50 10.92 -6.20
CA GLU A 25 -11.53 11.33 -4.78
C GLU A 25 -10.11 11.47 -4.20
N LEU A 26 -9.20 10.55 -4.54
CA LEU A 26 -7.80 10.60 -4.11
C LEU A 26 -7.07 11.83 -4.68
N GLN A 27 -7.34 12.19 -5.94
CA GLN A 27 -6.79 13.39 -6.57
C GLN A 27 -7.36 14.68 -5.97
N ALA A 28 -8.67 14.73 -5.70
CA ALA A 28 -9.34 15.88 -5.10
C ALA A 28 -8.91 16.12 -3.64
N GLY A 29 -8.67 15.05 -2.88
CA GLY A 29 -8.29 15.09 -1.46
C GLY A 29 -6.84 15.54 -1.18
N GLY A 30 -5.97 15.56 -2.19
CA GLY A 30 -4.55 15.92 -2.04
C GLY A 30 -4.27 17.38 -1.64
N ARG A 31 -5.30 18.26 -1.61
CA ARG A 31 -5.13 19.71 -1.39
C ARG A 31 -5.29 20.20 0.05
N ARG A 32 -5.65 19.36 1.03
CA ARG A 32 -5.73 19.81 2.45
C ARG A 32 -5.21 18.76 3.43
N SER A 33 -3.95 18.92 3.86
CA SER A 33 -3.60 18.50 5.21
C SER A 33 -4.17 19.54 6.18
N LYS A 34 -5.31 19.23 6.80
CA LYS A 34 -5.83 20.00 7.95
C LYS A 34 -5.08 19.67 9.26
N ASP A 35 -4.05 18.82 9.20
CA ASP A 35 -3.53 18.12 10.39
C ASP A 35 -2.13 18.57 10.81
N GLY A 36 -1.58 19.65 10.25
CA GLY A 36 -0.46 20.40 10.86
C GLY A 36 0.87 19.65 11.11
N HIS A 37 1.00 18.39 10.72
CA HIS A 37 2.22 17.61 10.82
C HIS A 37 2.82 17.40 9.43
N THR A 38 4.14 17.24 9.36
CA THR A 38 4.90 17.01 8.14
C THR A 38 4.34 15.81 7.39
N VAL A 39 3.36 16.07 6.53
CA VAL A 39 2.82 15.10 5.60
C VAL A 39 3.88 14.99 4.54
N HIS A 40 4.55 13.85 4.46
CA HIS A 40 5.22 13.53 3.20
C HIS A 40 4.13 13.52 2.15
N PRO A 41 4.16 14.45 1.18
CA PRO A 41 3.28 14.34 0.05
C PRO A 41 3.52 12.96 -0.55
N PRO A 42 2.49 12.35 -1.18
CA PRO A 42 2.69 11.09 -1.88
C PRO A 42 3.95 11.21 -2.73
N ASN A 43 4.84 10.21 -2.64
CA ASN A 43 6.13 10.26 -3.34
C ASN A 43 5.89 10.46 -4.86
N ALA A 44 6.92 10.86 -5.60
CA ALA A 44 6.79 11.14 -7.03
C ALA A 44 6.12 9.99 -7.79
N ARG A 45 6.40 8.76 -7.35
CA ARG A 45 5.78 7.52 -7.86
C ARG A 45 4.28 7.45 -7.59
N THR A 46 3.80 7.74 -6.39
CA THR A 46 2.37 7.76 -6.07
C THR A 46 1.65 8.87 -6.84
N LEU A 47 2.27 10.05 -6.99
CA LEU A 47 1.71 11.12 -7.80
C LEU A 47 1.61 10.73 -9.28
N GLN A 48 2.64 10.07 -9.82
CA GLN A 48 2.61 9.51 -11.16
C GLN A 48 1.54 8.43 -11.29
N TRP A 49 1.44 7.54 -10.32
CA TRP A 49 0.43 6.49 -10.27
C TRP A 49 -0.97 7.09 -10.28
N LEU A 50 -1.23 8.13 -9.49
CA LEU A 50 -2.53 8.81 -9.48
C LEU A 50 -2.87 9.42 -10.85
N ARG A 51 -1.86 9.93 -11.58
CA ARG A 51 -2.02 10.50 -12.94
C ARG A 51 -2.13 9.47 -14.05
N SER A 52 -1.61 8.25 -13.87
CA SER A 52 -1.55 7.22 -14.92
C SER A 52 -2.90 6.55 -15.19
N GLY A 53 -4.02 7.26 -14.99
CA GLY A 53 -5.39 6.74 -15.09
C GLY A 53 -5.60 5.95 -16.37
N GLY A 54 -5.58 4.62 -16.27
CA GLY A 54 -5.60 3.73 -17.41
C GLY A 54 -5.76 2.26 -17.02
N VAL A 55 -6.65 1.58 -17.77
CA VAL A 55 -6.93 0.15 -17.88
C VAL A 55 -7.49 -0.58 -16.64
N LEU A 56 -7.15 -0.17 -15.41
CA LEU A 56 -7.44 -0.96 -14.20
C LEU A 56 -8.75 -0.60 -13.47
N GLY A 57 -9.58 0.29 -14.03
CA GLY A 57 -10.82 0.79 -13.39
C GLY A 57 -10.61 2.03 -12.50
N ASP A 58 -11.71 2.68 -12.12
CA ASP A 58 -11.71 3.91 -11.30
C ASP A 58 -11.64 3.64 -9.79
N ASP A 59 -12.05 2.44 -9.40
CA ASP A 59 -12.07 1.99 -8.00
C ASP A 59 -10.67 1.63 -7.50
N VAL A 60 -10.39 2.05 -6.28
CA VAL A 60 -9.11 1.86 -5.60
C VAL A 60 -9.37 1.39 -4.18
N VAL A 61 -8.63 0.38 -3.74
CA VAL A 61 -8.54 0.03 -2.32
C VAL A 61 -7.38 0.80 -1.72
N MET A 62 -7.67 1.55 -0.67
CA MET A 62 -6.67 2.17 0.18
C MET A 62 -6.54 1.38 1.48
N VAL A 63 -5.31 1.00 1.81
CA VAL A 63 -4.94 0.40 3.09
C VAL A 63 -4.00 1.35 3.82
N ILE A 64 -4.28 1.64 5.08
CA ILE A 64 -3.39 2.38 5.97
C ILE A 64 -3.05 1.51 7.15
N ILE A 65 -1.77 1.26 7.37
CA ILE A 65 -1.23 0.55 8.52
C ILE A 65 -0.47 1.57 9.35
N SER A 66 -0.91 1.84 10.58
CA SER A 66 -0.26 2.82 11.46
C SER A 66 0.18 2.20 12.77
N ASP A 67 1.41 2.49 13.18
CA ASP A 67 1.91 2.21 14.53
C ASP A 67 1.92 3.48 15.39
N SER A 68 2.13 3.32 16.70
CA SER A 68 2.32 4.43 17.65
C SER A 68 3.78 4.59 18.09
N GLY A 69 4.74 4.19 17.25
CA GLY A 69 6.17 4.27 17.55
C GLY A 69 6.76 5.68 17.39
N PRO A 70 8.09 5.81 17.26
CA PRO A 70 8.74 7.10 17.02
C PRO A 70 8.50 7.67 15.62
N GLY A 71 8.05 6.83 14.67
CA GLY A 71 7.87 7.20 13.28
C GLY A 71 9.14 7.01 12.45
N ILE A 72 9.16 7.64 11.28
CA ILE A 72 10.25 7.57 10.32
C ILE A 72 10.72 8.99 10.03
N LEU A 73 12.05 9.16 9.96
CA LEU A 73 12.66 10.43 9.59
C LEU A 73 12.34 10.80 8.15
N VAL A 74 12.28 12.09 7.87
CA VAL A 74 11.89 12.63 6.56
C VAL A 74 12.82 12.13 5.46
N GLU A 75 14.11 12.18 5.74
CA GLU A 75 15.22 11.74 4.90
C GLU A 75 15.22 10.24 4.60
N ASP A 76 14.54 9.44 5.43
CA ASP A 76 14.50 7.99 5.31
C ASP A 76 13.24 7.50 4.58
N ALA A 77 12.23 8.34 4.43
CA ALA A 77 10.89 7.93 3.96
C ALA A 77 10.89 7.22 2.59
N GLU A 78 11.83 7.56 1.70
CA GLU A 78 12.01 6.86 0.41
C GLU A 78 12.97 5.67 0.55
N ARG A 79 14.07 5.87 1.28
CA ARG A 79 15.15 4.87 1.46
C ARG A 79 14.71 3.62 2.20
N ILE A 80 13.68 3.71 3.05
CA ILE A 80 13.15 2.54 3.77
C ILE A 80 12.63 1.41 2.86
N PHE A 81 12.35 1.73 1.60
CA PHE A 81 11.90 0.75 0.59
C PHE A 81 13.07 0.21 -0.26
N GLU A 82 14.29 0.71 -0.08
CA GLU A 82 15.47 0.18 -0.75
C GLU A 82 15.89 -1.18 -0.16
N PRO A 83 16.32 -2.14 -0.99
CA PRO A 83 16.88 -3.39 -0.50
C PRO A 83 18.04 -3.15 0.47
N PHE A 84 18.09 -3.94 1.53
CA PHE A 84 19.13 -3.90 2.58
C PHE A 84 19.15 -2.63 3.46
N TYR A 85 18.26 -1.66 3.22
CA TYR A 85 18.21 -0.47 4.08
C TYR A 85 17.77 -0.83 5.50
N THR A 86 18.63 -0.53 6.49
CA THR A 86 18.25 -0.71 7.88
C THR A 86 18.90 0.25 8.87
N THR A 87 18.09 0.66 9.84
CA THR A 87 18.49 1.42 11.04
C THR A 87 18.68 0.51 12.27
N LYS A 88 18.44 -0.80 12.13
CA LYS A 88 18.74 -1.79 13.17
C LYS A 88 20.25 -2.03 13.26
N GLU A 89 20.71 -2.44 14.44
CA GLU A 89 22.09 -2.93 14.61
C GLU A 89 22.43 -4.07 13.63
N PRO A 90 23.72 -4.21 13.28
CA PRO A 90 24.19 -5.31 12.43
C PRO A 90 23.69 -6.68 12.92
N GLY A 91 23.15 -7.48 12.00
CA GLY A 91 22.64 -8.83 12.30
C GLY A 91 21.23 -8.89 12.90
N LYS A 92 20.58 -7.76 13.22
CA LYS A 92 19.20 -7.73 13.78
C LYS A 92 18.08 -7.60 12.73
N GLY A 93 18.45 -7.60 11.45
CA GLY A 93 17.51 -7.60 10.33
C GLY A 93 18.21 -7.41 8.99
N THR A 94 17.68 -8.03 7.94
CA THR A 94 18.25 -7.99 6.59
C THR A 94 17.92 -6.72 5.81
N GLY A 95 16.97 -5.91 6.30
CA GLY A 95 16.48 -4.74 5.58
C GLY A 95 15.63 -5.06 4.33
N LEU A 96 15.25 -6.31 4.08
CA LEU A 96 14.54 -6.70 2.86
C LEU A 96 13.02 -6.59 2.92
N GLY A 97 12.42 -6.55 4.12
CA GLY A 97 10.97 -6.66 4.27
C GLY A 97 10.17 -5.61 3.49
N LEU A 98 10.51 -4.33 3.67
CA LEU A 98 9.81 -3.24 2.99
C LEU A 98 10.11 -3.18 1.49
N ALA A 99 11.30 -3.57 1.05
CA ALA A 99 11.62 -3.70 -0.37
C ALA A 99 10.76 -4.78 -1.05
N ILE A 100 10.53 -5.92 -0.37
CA ILE A 100 9.62 -6.97 -0.85
C ILE A 100 8.18 -6.46 -0.91
N VAL A 101 7.72 -5.76 0.13
CA VAL A 101 6.36 -5.18 0.15
C VAL A 101 6.19 -4.18 -0.99
N ALA A 102 7.13 -3.26 -1.19
CA ALA A 102 7.06 -2.29 -2.28
C ALA A 102 6.96 -2.98 -3.64
N ARG A 103 7.80 -3.98 -3.90
CA ARG A 103 7.75 -4.76 -5.15
C ARG A 103 6.44 -5.54 -5.31
N ALA A 104 5.91 -6.12 -4.24
CA ALA A 104 4.62 -6.81 -4.29
C ALA A 104 3.47 -5.86 -4.64
N ILE A 105 3.46 -4.66 -4.04
CA ILE A 105 2.46 -3.63 -4.34
C ILE A 105 2.61 -3.11 -5.78
N ASP A 106 3.84 -2.95 -6.27
CA ASP A 106 4.08 -2.57 -7.67
C ASP A 106 3.57 -3.63 -8.65
N ASN A 107 3.81 -4.92 -8.35
CA ASN A 107 3.33 -6.03 -9.18
C ASN A 107 1.79 -6.11 -9.21
N LEU A 108 1.11 -5.64 -8.16
CA LEU A 108 -0.34 -5.47 -8.12
C LEU A 108 -0.82 -4.21 -8.86
N GLY A 109 0.08 -3.49 -9.53
CA GLY A 109 -0.22 -2.23 -10.18
C GLY A 109 -0.58 -1.13 -9.20
N GLY A 110 -0.13 -1.22 -7.94
CA GLY A 110 -0.40 -0.28 -6.87
C GLY A 110 0.77 0.67 -6.57
N THR A 111 0.69 1.34 -5.43
CA THR A 111 1.75 2.20 -4.91
C THR A 111 1.73 2.24 -3.39
N ILE A 112 2.90 2.38 -2.76
CA ILE A 112 3.09 2.49 -1.31
C ILE A 112 3.95 3.70 -0.96
N TRP A 113 3.62 4.36 0.15
CA TRP A 113 4.44 5.41 0.75
C TRP A 113 4.19 5.45 2.27
N VAL A 114 5.00 6.24 2.98
CA VAL A 114 4.87 6.41 4.43
C VAL A 114 4.63 7.87 4.80
N THR A 115 3.83 8.10 5.84
CA THR A 115 3.62 9.41 6.45
C THR A 115 3.70 9.28 7.97
N ARG A 116 3.70 10.40 8.70
CA ARG A 116 3.48 10.36 10.15
C ARG A 116 2.04 9.94 10.47
N ALA A 117 1.85 9.10 11.48
CA ALA A 117 0.54 8.72 11.96
C ALA A 117 -0.03 9.76 12.95
N ARG A 118 -1.37 9.88 13.02
CA ARG A 118 -2.06 10.85 13.91
C ARG A 118 -1.77 10.61 15.40
N GLY A 119 -1.56 9.35 15.80
CA GLY A 119 -1.26 8.97 17.19
C GLY A 119 0.24 9.05 17.55
N GLY A 120 1.07 9.65 16.71
CA GLY A 120 2.51 9.39 16.70
C GLY A 120 2.83 8.12 15.90
N GLY A 121 4.09 7.89 15.54
CA GLY A 121 4.50 6.72 14.76
C GLY A 121 4.45 6.89 13.24
N ALA A 122 4.55 5.77 12.54
CA ALA A 122 4.53 5.69 11.09
C ALA A 122 3.17 5.22 10.58
N ALA A 123 2.72 5.76 9.45
CA ALA A 123 1.54 5.32 8.70
C ALA A 123 1.94 4.93 7.28
N PHE A 124 2.01 3.64 7.02
CA PHE A 124 2.21 3.07 5.68
C PHE A 124 0.89 3.09 4.93
N ARG A 125 0.89 3.72 3.76
CA ARG A 125 -0.29 3.92 2.92
C ARG A 125 -0.09 3.19 1.61
N ILE A 126 -1.06 2.35 1.28
CA ILE A 126 -1.05 1.50 0.10
C ILE A 126 -2.29 1.84 -0.72
N LEU A 127 -2.11 2.02 -2.01
CA LEU A 127 -3.20 2.10 -2.99
C LEU A 127 -3.03 0.95 -3.97
N VAL A 128 -4.11 0.19 -4.18
CA VAL A 128 -4.17 -0.90 -5.17
C VAL A 128 -5.44 -0.69 -6.01
N PRO A 129 -5.34 -0.73 -7.35
CA PRO A 129 -6.52 -0.59 -8.20
C PRO A 129 -7.41 -1.83 -8.12
N VAL A 130 -8.72 -1.64 -8.21
CA VAL A 130 -9.69 -2.73 -8.29
C VAL A 130 -9.97 -3.01 -9.74
N LEU A 131 -9.47 -4.14 -10.24
CA LEU A 131 -9.78 -4.61 -11.58
C LEU A 131 -11.30 -4.72 -11.76
N ALA A 132 -11.81 -4.07 -12.80
CA ALA A 132 -13.17 -4.34 -13.26
C ALA A 132 -13.21 -5.80 -13.72
N VAL A 133 -13.89 -6.65 -12.94
CA VAL A 133 -14.18 -8.00 -13.40
C VAL A 133 -15.21 -7.85 -14.51
N ASP A 134 -14.82 -8.18 -15.75
CA ASP A 134 -15.73 -8.23 -16.87
C ASP A 134 -16.82 -9.26 -16.52
N SER A 135 -18.02 -8.79 -16.19
CA SER A 135 -19.17 -9.63 -15.79
C SER A 135 -19.68 -10.54 -16.92
N ARG A 136 -18.98 -10.55 -18.07
CA ARG A 136 -19.24 -11.41 -19.23
C ARG A 136 -18.54 -12.76 -19.18
N SER A 137 -17.53 -12.97 -18.32
CA SER A 137 -16.81 -14.25 -18.24
C SER A 137 -17.38 -15.24 -17.20
N SER A 138 -18.51 -14.93 -16.58
CA SER A 138 -19.18 -15.81 -15.60
C SER A 138 -20.27 -16.68 -16.21
N GLN A 139 -20.27 -16.94 -17.53
CA GLN A 139 -21.03 -18.09 -18.02
C GLN A 139 -20.33 -19.35 -17.50
N PRO A 140 -21.03 -20.21 -16.74
CA PRO A 140 -20.50 -21.53 -16.46
C PRO A 140 -20.16 -22.16 -17.81
N ARG A 141 -18.91 -22.59 -18.00
CA ARG A 141 -18.57 -23.44 -19.14
C ARG A 141 -19.47 -24.67 -18.98
N ALA A 142 -20.51 -24.77 -19.81
CA ALA A 142 -21.37 -25.94 -19.83
C ALA A 142 -20.43 -27.15 -20.01
N LEU A 143 -20.45 -28.06 -19.04
CA LEU A 143 -19.78 -29.34 -19.22
C LEU A 143 -20.42 -29.98 -20.46
N PRO A 144 -19.65 -30.54 -21.40
CA PRO A 144 -20.22 -31.26 -22.51
C PRO A 144 -21.16 -32.33 -21.95
N SER A 145 -22.32 -32.48 -22.59
CA SER A 145 -23.32 -33.42 -22.12
C SER A 145 -22.76 -34.84 -22.25
N VAL A 146 -23.21 -35.76 -21.40
CA VAL A 146 -22.77 -37.17 -21.46
C VAL A 146 -23.09 -37.81 -22.83
N GLN A 147 -23.99 -37.20 -23.62
CA GLN A 147 -24.33 -37.63 -24.97
C GLN A 147 -23.22 -37.34 -26.00
N ASP A 148 -22.28 -36.44 -25.68
CA ASP A 148 -21.15 -36.07 -26.54
C ASP A 148 -19.92 -36.99 -26.33
N LEU A 149 -20.01 -37.99 -25.45
CA LEU A 149 -18.92 -38.93 -25.09
C LEU A 149 -19.12 -40.36 -25.63
N ALA A 150 -20.06 -40.59 -26.54
CA ALA A 150 -20.23 -41.90 -27.18
C ALA A 150 -19.35 -42.02 -28.44
N LEU A 151 -18.24 -42.77 -28.33
CA LEU A 151 -17.56 -43.44 -29.44
C LEU A 151 -17.99 -44.91 -29.47
#